data_AF-A0A957QU26-F1
#
_entry.id   AF-A0A957QU26-F1
#
_cell.length_a   1.000
_cell.length_b   1.000
_cell.length_c   1.000
_cell.angle_alpha   90.00
_cell.angle_beta   90.00
_cell.angle_gamma   90.00
#
_symmetry.space_group_name_H-M   'P 1'
#
loop_
_entity.id
_entity.type
_entity.pdbx_description
1 polymer ?
#
loop_
_entity_poly.entity_id
_entity_poly.type
_entity_poly.pdbx_seq_one_letter_code
_entity_poly.pdbx_strand_id
1 'polypeptide(L)'
;HQNRYVDVSETLRAAISQNPFLKVIIANGYYDLATPYFATEYTVNHLALAPELRANVALTYYEAGHMMYVHEPSLAQLRADLVAFLRDSRHGEA
;
A
#
# COMPACT_ATOMS: atom_id res chain seq x y z
N HIS A 1 -17.91 12.31 18.81
CA HIS A 1 -16.51 11.87 18.97
C HIS A 1 -16.51 10.61 19.82
N GLN A 2 -16.43 9.43 19.19
CA GLN A 2 -16.39 8.15 19.89
C GLN A 2 -14.92 7.78 20.14
N ASN A 3 -14.62 7.27 21.33
CA ASN A 3 -13.31 6.83 21.79
C ASN A 3 -12.83 5.59 21.01
N ARG A 4 -12.59 5.76 19.71
CA ARG A 4 -12.19 4.73 18.75
C ARG A 4 -10.81 5.08 18.21
N TYR A 5 -10.05 4.04 17.88
CA TYR A 5 -8.81 4.22 17.13
C TYR A 5 -9.13 4.75 15.74
N VAL A 6 -8.18 5.48 15.15
CA VAL A 6 -8.33 6.00 13.78
C VAL A 6 -8.29 4.83 12.82
N ASP A 7 -9.35 4.66 12.04
CA ASP A 7 -9.47 3.64 11.01
C ASP A 7 -10.07 4.26 9.75
N VAL A 8 -9.39 4.04 8.62
CA VAL A 8 -9.79 4.51 7.29
C VAL A 8 -9.89 3.36 6.29
N SER A 9 -9.84 2.11 6.75
CA SER A 9 -9.93 0.89 5.93
C SER A 9 -11.22 0.87 5.09
N GLU A 10 -12.36 1.23 5.69
CA GLU A 10 -13.64 1.35 4.98
C GLU A 10 -13.62 2.42 3.89
N THR A 11 -12.97 3.56 4.15
CA THR A 11 -12.82 4.63 3.15
C THR A 11 -11.93 4.17 1.99
N LEU A 12 -10.82 3.47 2.29
CA LEU A 12 -9.94 2.90 1.28
C LEU A 12 -10.67 1.83 0.43
N ARG A 13 -11.39 0.92 1.08
CA ARG A 13 -12.22 -0.10 0.42
C ARG A 13 -13.23 0.53 -0.52
N ALA A 14 -13.95 1.55 -0.05
CA ALA A 14 -14.95 2.26 -0.83
C ALA A 14 -14.31 2.94 -2.06
N ALA A 15 -13.15 3.58 -1.91
CA ALA A 15 -12.44 4.23 -3.00
C ALA A 15 -12.01 3.22 -4.09
N ILE A 16 -11.40 2.09 -3.70
CA ILE A 16 -10.98 1.04 -4.64
C ILE A 16 -12.19 0.40 -5.32
N SER A 17 -13.30 0.23 -4.60
CA SER A 17 -14.52 -0.39 -5.14
C SER A 17 -15.28 0.53 -6.09
N GLN A 18 -15.26 1.84 -5.85
CA GLN A 18 -15.92 2.84 -6.72
C GLN A 18 -15.10 3.15 -7.97
N ASN A 19 -13.77 3.04 -7.90
CA ASN A 19 -12.88 3.22 -9.04
C ASN A 19 -12.04 1.96 -9.27
N PRO A 20 -12.51 1.02 -10.12
CA PRO A 20 -11.75 -0.19 -10.47
C PRO A 20 -10.38 0.09 -11.10
N PHE A 21 -10.12 1.30 -11.60
CA PHE A 21 -8.83 1.72 -12.13
C PHE A 21 -7.89 2.30 -11.07
N LEU A 22 -8.38 2.56 -9.85
CA LEU A 22 -7.54 3.05 -8.76
C LEU A 22 -6.56 1.96 -8.33
N LYS A 23 -5.27 2.21 -8.55
CA LYS A 23 -4.16 1.39 -8.07
C LYS A 23 -3.55 2.04 -6.81
N VAL A 24 -3.19 1.22 -5.84
CA VAL A 24 -2.63 1.62 -4.56
C VAL A 24 -1.33 0.86 -4.33
N ILE A 25 -0.27 1.57 -3.94
CA ILE A 25 0.98 0.97 -3.48
C ILE A 25 1.22 1.36 -2.02
N ILE A 26 1.57 0.39 -1.18
CA ILE A 26 1.93 0.61 0.23
C ILE A 26 3.37 0.17 0.43
N ALA A 27 4.20 1.09 0.89
CA ALA A 27 5.63 0.90 1.13
C ALA A 27 5.87 0.66 2.62
N ASN A 28 6.38 -0.52 2.98
CA ASN A 28 6.53 -0.96 4.37
C ASN A 28 8.01 -1.09 4.75
N GLY A 29 8.42 -0.54 5.89
CA GLY A 29 9.70 -0.85 6.50
C GLY A 29 9.62 -2.11 7.37
N TYR A 30 10.58 -3.04 7.25
CA TYR A 30 10.64 -4.21 8.13
C TYR A 30 10.81 -3.85 9.60
N TYR A 31 11.48 -2.75 9.90
CA TYR A 31 11.78 -2.27 11.25
C TYR A 31 10.88 -1.12 11.70
N ASP A 32 9.77 -0.89 10.99
CA ASP A 32 8.80 0.12 11.35
C ASP A 32 7.90 -0.37 12.50
N LEU A 33 8.12 0.16 13.70
CA LEU A 33 7.32 -0.17 14.88
C LEU A 33 6.15 0.80 15.09
N ALA A 34 6.10 1.92 14.35
CA ALA A 34 4.98 2.86 14.40
C ALA A 34 3.81 2.36 13.53
N THR A 35 4.14 1.81 12.36
CA THR A 35 3.20 1.16 11.43
C THR A 35 3.77 -0.19 10.98
N PRO A 36 3.66 -1.25 11.82
CA PRO A 36 4.20 -2.57 11.50
C PRO A 36 3.65 -3.12 10.18
N TYR A 37 4.53 -3.63 9.31
CA TYR A 37 4.13 -4.17 8.00
C TYR A 37 3.06 -5.27 8.11
N PHE A 38 3.08 -6.07 9.18
CA PHE A 38 2.08 -7.11 9.41
C PHE A 38 0.68 -6.53 9.68
N ALA A 39 0.60 -5.34 10.30
CA ALA A 39 -0.68 -4.64 10.46
C ALA A 39 -1.21 -4.17 9.10
N THR A 40 -0.33 -3.68 8.20
CA THR A 40 -0.69 -3.37 6.82
C THR A 40 -1.23 -4.59 6.08
N GLU A 41 -0.51 -5.73 6.13
CA GLU A 41 -0.95 -6.98 5.51
C GLU A 41 -2.30 -7.43 6.06
N TYR A 42 -2.47 -7.38 7.38
CA TYR A 42 -3.72 -7.71 8.04
C TYR A 42 -4.85 -6.82 7.52
N THR A 43 -4.67 -5.50 7.52
CA THR A 43 -5.68 -4.56 7.02
C THR A 43 -6.05 -4.85 5.57
N VAL A 44 -5.06 -4.98 4.67
CA VAL A 44 -5.30 -5.24 3.24
C VAL A 44 -6.04 -6.55 3.01
N ASN A 45 -5.65 -7.62 3.72
CA ASN A 45 -6.32 -8.92 3.65
C ASN A 45 -7.77 -8.86 4.15
N HIS A 46 -8.10 -7.92 5.04
CA HIS A 46 -9.43 -7.75 5.63
C HIS A 46 -10.23 -6.59 5.01
N LEU A 47 -9.74 -5.94 3.95
CA LEU A 47 -10.50 -4.91 3.22
C LEU A 47 -11.77 -5.45 2.52
N ALA A 48 -11.99 -6.77 2.49
CA ALA A 48 -13.16 -7.38 1.84
C ALA A 48 -13.38 -6.92 0.37
N LEU A 49 -12.28 -6.65 -0.35
CA LEU A 49 -12.33 -6.32 -1.78
C LEU A 49 -12.79 -7.52 -2.60
N ALA A 50 -13.50 -7.24 -3.71
CA ALA A 50 -13.80 -8.23 -4.74
C ALA A 50 -12.48 -8.84 -5.26
N PRO A 51 -12.44 -10.15 -5.59
CA PRO A 51 -11.20 -10.84 -5.98
C PRO A 51 -10.42 -10.13 -7.09
N GLU A 52 -11.10 -9.59 -8.08
CA GLU A 52 -10.56 -8.84 -9.22
C GLU A 52 -9.92 -7.51 -8.81
N LEU A 53 -10.39 -6.88 -7.73
CA LEU A 53 -9.86 -5.60 -7.23
C LEU A 53 -8.66 -5.79 -6.30
N ARG A 54 -8.38 -7.02 -5.82
CA ARG A 54 -7.22 -7.27 -4.96
C ARG A 54 -5.90 -7.00 -5.68
N ALA A 55 -5.87 -7.22 -6.99
CA ALA A 55 -4.72 -6.91 -7.84
C ALA A 55 -4.44 -5.40 -7.96
N ASN A 56 -5.32 -4.54 -7.45
CA ASN A 56 -5.10 -3.09 -7.43
C ASN A 56 -4.23 -2.63 -6.27
N VAL A 57 -3.95 -3.49 -5.27
CA VAL A 57 -3.13 -3.13 -4.10
C VAL A 57 -1.79 -3.85 -4.18
N ALA A 58 -0.71 -3.09 -4.23
CA ALA A 58 0.67 -3.59 -4.20
C ALA A 58 1.31 -3.31 -2.84
N LEU A 59 1.96 -4.31 -2.25
CA LEU A 59 2.76 -4.18 -1.03
C LEU A 59 4.24 -4.30 -1.39
N THR A 60 5.05 -3.36 -0.90
CA THR A 60 6.52 -3.37 -1.03
C THR A 60 7.17 -3.32 0.34
N TYR A 61 8.39 -3.85 0.45
CA TYR A 61 9.08 -4.05 1.72
C TYR A 61 10.54 -3.62 1.63
N TYR A 62 11.02 -2.94 2.67
CA TYR A 62 12.34 -2.33 2.70
C TYR A 62 13.06 -2.66 4.01
N GLU A 63 14.36 -2.94 3.92
CA GLU A 63 15.29 -3.13 5.05
C GLU A 63 15.58 -1.80 5.78
N ALA A 64 14.53 -1.18 6.32
CA ALA A 64 14.57 0.09 7.05
C ALA A 64 13.37 0.22 8.00
N GLY A 65 13.39 1.27 8.82
CA GLY A 65 12.27 1.64 9.70
C GLY A 65 11.22 2.51 9.00
N HIS A 66 10.48 3.29 9.80
CA HIS A 66 9.35 4.12 9.34
C HIS A 66 9.68 5.06 8.18
N MET A 67 10.83 5.71 8.25
CA MET A 67 11.29 6.67 7.24
C MET A 67 12.23 5.98 6.25
N MET A 68 11.81 4.85 5.66
CA MET A 68 12.61 3.98 4.79
C MET A 68 13.39 4.71 3.70
N TYR A 69 12.88 5.83 3.18
CA TYR A 69 13.53 6.65 2.16
C TYR A 69 14.78 7.41 2.62
N VAL A 70 15.07 7.48 3.92
CA VAL A 70 16.34 8.08 4.42
C VAL A 70 17.51 7.08 4.35
N HIS A 71 17.20 5.78 4.21
CA HIS A 71 18.18 4.73 4.02
C HIS A 71 18.45 4.58 2.51
N GLU A 72 19.65 4.94 2.05
CA GLU A 72 19.97 5.04 0.61
C GLU A 72 19.65 3.77 -0.21
N PRO A 73 19.99 2.54 0.24
CA PRO A 73 19.60 1.32 -0.48
C PRO A 73 18.08 1.18 -0.61
N SER A 74 17.33 1.46 0.45
CA SER A 74 15.87 1.40 0.45
C SER A 74 15.26 2.49 -0.42
N LEU A 75 15.85 3.69 -0.48
CA LEU A 75 15.43 4.75 -1.38
C LEU A 75 15.61 4.36 -2.85
N ALA A 76 16.75 3.74 -3.20
CA ALA A 76 17.00 3.27 -4.54
C ALA A 76 15.98 2.19 -4.97
N GLN A 77 15.67 1.25 -4.06
CA GLN A 77 14.65 0.24 -4.27
C GLN A 77 13.26 0.87 -4.42
N LEU A 78 12.87 1.79 -3.52
CA LEU A 78 11.58 2.48 -3.55
C LEU A 78 11.37 3.21 -4.87
N ARG A 79 12.41 3.86 -5.39
CA ARG A 79 12.38 4.51 -6.70
C ARG A 79 12.12 3.49 -7.82
N ALA A 80 12.81 2.36 -7.81
CA ALA A 80 12.63 1.32 -8.82
C ALA A 80 11.19 0.76 -8.79
N ASP A 81 10.69 0.46 -7.60
CA ASP A 81 9.34 -0.07 -7.39
C ASP A 81 8.26 0.92 -7.83
N LEU A 82 8.40 2.21 -7.49
CA LEU A 82 7.48 3.26 -7.95
C LEU A 82 7.49 3.44 -9.47
N VAL A 83 8.66 3.38 -10.10
CA VAL A 83 8.76 3.47 -11.57
C VAL A 83 8.09 2.27 -12.23
N ALA A 84 8.27 1.06 -11.70
CA ALA A 84 7.61 -0.15 -12.19
C ALA A 84 6.09 -0.05 -12.01
N PHE A 85 5.63 0.32 -10.82
CA PHE A 85 4.21 0.49 -10.49
C PHE A 85 3.52 1.51 -11.41
N LEU A 86 4.15 2.66 -11.66
CA LEU A 86 3.62 3.68 -12.56
C LEU A 86 3.60 3.25 -14.03
N ARG A 87 4.50 2.36 -14.46
CA ARG A 87 4.47 1.80 -15.82
C ARG A 87 3.32 0.80 -15.95
N ASP A 88 3.22 -0.13 -15.02
CA ASP A 88 2.15 -1.13 -14.98
C ASP A 88 0.76 -0.48 -14.93
N SER A 89 0.60 0.55 -14.08
CA SER A 89 -0.67 1.26 -13.92
C SER A 89 -1.13 2.00 -15.19
N ARG A 90 -0.22 2.32 -16.13
CA ARG A 90 -0.56 2.99 -17.40
C ARG A 90 -1.05 2.02 -18.48
N HIS A 91 -0.80 0.72 -18.33
CA HIS A 91 -1.18 -0.27 -19.34
C HIS A 91 -2.65 -0.75 -19.22
N GLY A 92 -3.37 -0.32 -18.18
CA GLY A 92 -4.81 -0.60 -18.00
C GLY A 92 -5.77 0.35 -18.72
N GLU A 93 -5.27 1.32 -19.49
CA GLU A 93 -6.07 2.29 -20.26
C GLU A 93 -6.16 1.97 -21.77
N ALA A 94 -5.81 0.75 -22.20
CA ALA A 94 -5.87 0.32 -23.61
C ALA A 94 -7.12 -0.51 -23.92
#